data_AF-A0A6J1VUX1-F1
#
_entry.id   AF-A0A6J1VUX1-F1
#
_cell.length_a   1.000
_cell.length_b   1.000
_cell.length_c   1.000
_cell.angle_alpha   90.00
_cell.angle_beta   90.00
_cell.angle_gamma   90.00
#
_symmetry.space_group_name_H-M   'P 1'
#
loop_
_entity.id
_entity.type
_entity.pdbx_description
1 polymer ?
#
loop_
_entity_poly.entity_id
_entity_poly.type
_entity_poly.pdbx_seq_one_letter_code
_entity_poly.pdbx_strand_id
1 'polypeptide(L)'
;MLKQIADSAIDIYAMVVVLSRASRALEEGQATAQHEKMLCETWCMEAYKRVTQNLTSLPSSTTQQIFKNFRVISKAMVEKGGVVSPYTLGF
;
A
#
# COMPACT_ATOMS: atom_id res chain seq x y z
N MET A 1 0.99 -5.48 -10.38
CA MET A 1 -0.17 -4.66 -10.80
C MET A 1 -1.41 -4.98 -9.97
N LEU A 2 -1.97 -6.21 -10.01
CA LEU A 2 -3.19 -6.57 -9.23
C LEU A 2 -3.10 -6.23 -7.73
N LYS A 3 -1.97 -6.58 -7.08
CA LYS A 3 -1.74 -6.23 -5.67
C LYS A 3 -1.92 -4.74 -5.39
N GLN A 4 -1.30 -3.86 -6.20
CA GLN A 4 -1.34 -2.42 -5.96
C GLN A 4 -2.77 -1.85 -6.14
N ILE A 5 -3.54 -2.40 -7.10
CA ILE A 5 -4.94 -2.04 -7.29
C ILE A 5 -5.78 -2.49 -6.08
N ALA A 6 -5.57 -3.72 -5.61
CA ALA A 6 -6.26 -4.26 -4.44
C ALA A 6 -5.95 -3.45 -3.17
N ASP A 7 -4.67 -3.14 -2.92
CA ASP A 7 -4.25 -2.31 -1.79
C ASP A 7 -4.90 -0.92 -1.84
N SER A 8 -4.93 -0.28 -3.02
CA SER A 8 -5.62 1.01 -3.20
C SER A 8 -7.13 0.91 -2.97
N ALA A 9 -7.78 -0.17 -3.41
CA ALA A 9 -9.21 -0.36 -3.20
C ALA A 9 -9.55 -0.55 -1.70
N ILE A 10 -8.71 -1.26 -0.97
CA ILE A 10 -8.84 -1.42 0.49
C ILE A 10 -8.72 -0.06 1.19
N ASP A 11 -7.71 0.74 0.83
CA ASP A 11 -7.51 2.07 1.41
C ASP A 11 -8.71 3.00 1.12
N ILE A 12 -9.22 3.01 -0.12
CA ILE A 12 -10.40 3.82 -0.49
C ILE A 12 -11.64 3.40 0.32
N TYR A 13 -11.89 2.10 0.45
CA TYR A 13 -13.03 1.63 1.24
C TYR A 13 -12.87 2.01 2.72
N ALA A 14 -11.69 1.81 3.30
CA ALA A 14 -11.41 2.19 4.67
C ALA A 14 -11.62 3.69 4.92
N MET A 15 -11.18 4.56 3.98
CA MET A 15 -11.41 6.00 4.05
C MET A 15 -12.92 6.34 4.12
N VAL A 16 -13.73 5.74 3.25
CA VAL A 16 -15.19 5.97 3.23
C VAL A 16 -15.84 5.51 4.54
N VAL A 17 -15.43 4.36 5.07
CA VAL A 17 -15.96 3.83 6.34
C VAL A 17 -15.66 4.76 7.52
N VAL A 18 -14.42 5.25 7.65
CA VAL A 18 -14.06 6.16 8.75
C VAL A 18 -14.72 7.53 8.60
N LEU A 19 -14.85 8.04 7.37
CA LEU A 19 -15.58 9.28 7.08
C LEU A 19 -17.05 9.15 7.48
N SER A 20 -17.73 8.08 7.04
CA SER A 20 -19.13 7.83 7.37
C SER A 20 -19.34 7.75 8.89
N ARG A 21 -18.46 7.04 9.60
CA ARG A 21 -18.52 6.89 11.06
C ARG A 21 -18.31 8.23 11.77
N ALA A 22 -17.26 8.97 11.43
CA ALA A 22 -16.94 10.24 12.08
C ALA A 22 -18.03 11.29 11.81
N SER A 23 -18.55 11.36 10.58
CA SER A 23 -19.68 12.24 10.24
C SER A 23 -20.91 11.91 11.08
N ARG A 24 -21.27 10.63 11.20
CA ARG A 24 -22.42 10.23 12.03
C ARG A 24 -22.20 10.55 13.51
N ALA A 25 -21.01 10.32 14.04
CA ALA A 25 -20.68 10.67 15.43
C ALA A 25 -20.81 12.18 15.69
N LEU A 26 -20.42 13.02 14.71
CA LEU A 26 -20.60 14.47 14.76
C LEU A 26 -22.08 14.88 14.68
N GLU A 27 -22.87 14.26 13.80
CA GLU A 27 -24.31 14.51 13.66
C GLU A 27 -25.10 14.13 14.92
N GLU A 28 -24.75 13.00 15.54
CA GLU A 28 -25.38 12.52 16.78
C GLU A 28 -24.85 13.22 18.05
N GLY A 29 -23.84 14.09 17.92
CA GLY A 29 -23.26 14.82 19.06
C GLY A 29 -22.58 13.90 20.08
N GLN A 30 -21.98 12.80 19.65
CA GLN A 30 -21.31 11.86 20.54
C GLN A 30 -20.12 12.50 21.26
N ALA A 31 -19.87 12.12 22.51
CA ALA A 31 -18.75 12.64 23.30
C ALA A 31 -17.37 12.39 22.63
N THR A 32 -17.26 11.34 21.82
CA THR A 32 -16.04 10.97 21.08
C THR A 32 -15.92 11.61 19.70
N ALA A 33 -16.90 12.39 19.24
CA ALA A 33 -16.99 12.84 17.86
C ALA A 33 -15.77 13.64 17.39
N GLN A 34 -15.20 14.50 18.25
CA GLN A 34 -13.99 15.26 17.90
C GLN A 34 -12.75 14.38 17.78
N HIS A 35 -12.63 13.35 18.62
CA HIS A 35 -11.53 12.39 18.52
C HIS A 35 -11.69 11.52 17.26
N GLU A 36 -12.91 11.08 16.95
CA GLU A 36 -13.19 10.33 15.71
C GLU A 36 -12.94 11.16 14.46
N LYS A 37 -13.24 12.46 14.49
CA LYS A 37 -12.88 13.40 13.43
C LYS A 37 -11.36 13.46 13.23
N MET A 38 -10.58 13.64 14.30
CA MET A 38 -9.12 13.68 14.23
C MET A 38 -8.54 12.38 13.66
N LEU A 39 -9.05 11.23 14.09
CA LEU A 39 -8.66 9.92 13.55
C LEU A 39 -8.97 9.81 12.06
N CYS A 40 -10.18 10.23 11.66
CA CYS A 40 -10.61 10.21 10.27
C CYS A 40 -9.72 11.09 9.39
N GLU A 41 -9.45 12.33 9.78
CA GLU A 41 -8.60 13.27 9.03
C GLU A 41 -7.18 12.71 8.87
N THR A 42 -6.60 12.20 9.95
CA THR A 42 -5.25 11.62 9.94
C THR A 42 -5.17 10.39 9.05
N TRP A 43 -6.14 9.47 9.16
CA TRP A 43 -6.19 8.26 8.33
C TRP A 43 -6.36 8.60 6.86
N CYS A 44 -7.32 9.47 6.52
CA CYS A 44 -7.64 9.83 5.14
C CYS A 44 -6.47 10.52 4.44
N MET A 45 -5.69 11.35 5.15
CA MET A 45 -4.50 11.99 4.58
C MET A 45 -3.42 10.97 4.19
N GLU A 46 -3.12 10.03 5.08
CA GLU A 46 -2.12 8.99 4.81
C GLU A 46 -2.60 7.97 3.76
N ALA A 47 -3.86 7.55 3.83
CA ALA A 47 -4.45 6.64 2.86
C ALA A 47 -4.50 7.27 1.46
N TYR A 48 -4.89 8.54 1.34
CA TYR A 48 -4.86 9.26 0.06
C TYR A 48 -3.46 9.31 -0.56
N LYS A 49 -2.43 9.54 0.26
CA LYS A 49 -1.04 9.53 -0.18
C LYS A 49 -0.64 8.14 -0.71
N ARG A 50 -0.96 7.06 0.01
CA ARG A 50 -0.68 5.68 -0.44
C ARG A 50 -1.38 5.33 -1.74
N VAL A 51 -2.67 5.66 -1.86
CA VAL A 51 -3.47 5.42 -3.07
C VAL A 51 -2.87 6.15 -4.26
N THR A 52 -2.55 7.44 -4.10
CA THR A 52 -1.93 8.26 -5.14
C THR A 52 -0.58 7.68 -5.58
N GLN A 53 0.27 7.28 -4.63
CA GLN A 53 1.56 6.66 -4.93
C GLN A 53 1.40 5.33 -5.67
N ASN A 54 0.50 4.47 -5.22
CA ASN A 54 0.22 3.19 -5.87
C ASN A 54 -0.26 3.40 -7.30
N LEU A 55 -1.24 4.27 -7.52
CA LEU A 55 -1.82 4.52 -8.84
C LEU A 55 -0.86 5.21 -9.81
N THR A 56 -0.03 6.14 -9.33
CA THR A 56 0.99 6.80 -10.17
C THR A 56 2.16 5.89 -10.52
N SER A 57 2.48 4.91 -9.65
CA SER A 57 3.54 3.93 -9.93
C SER A 57 3.16 2.89 -11.00
N LEU A 58 1.86 2.58 -11.14
CA LEU A 58 1.36 1.54 -12.05
C LEU A 58 1.76 1.74 -13.53
N PRO A 59 1.62 2.94 -14.14
CA PRO A 59 2.02 3.17 -15.53
C PRO A 59 3.53 3.42 -15.71
N SER A 60 4.33 3.44 -14.64
CA SER A 60 5.74 3.85 -14.77
C SER A 60 6.60 2.75 -15.40
N SER A 61 7.48 3.14 -16.34
CA SER A 61 8.47 2.26 -16.97
C SER A 61 9.43 1.65 -15.94
N THR A 62 9.75 2.39 -14.88
CA THR A 62 10.56 1.93 -13.74
C THR A 62 9.90 0.75 -13.02
N THR A 63 8.61 0.82 -12.72
CA THR A 63 7.89 -0.28 -12.05
C THR A 63 7.88 -1.54 -12.92
N GLN A 64 7.70 -1.41 -14.23
CA GLN A 64 7.80 -2.55 -15.15
C GLN A 64 9.19 -3.18 -15.14
N GLN A 65 10.25 -2.37 -15.12
CA GLN A 65 11.62 -2.88 -15.04
C GLN A 65 11.87 -3.60 -13.72
N ILE A 66 11.37 -3.09 -12.60
CA ILE A 66 11.45 -3.75 -11.29
C ILE A 66 10.75 -5.11 -11.32
N PHE A 67 9.55 -5.22 -11.92
CA PHE A 67 8.86 -6.50 -12.07
C PHE A 67 9.63 -7.50 -12.94
N LYS A 68 10.28 -7.04 -14.01
CA LYS A 68 11.18 -7.88 -14.82
C LYS A 68 12.36 -8.38 -13.98
N ASN A 69 12.98 -7.48 -13.21
CA ASN A 69 14.09 -7.83 -12.33
C ASN A 69 13.66 -8.87 -11.29
N PHE A 70 12.49 -8.71 -10.65
CA PHE A 70 11.96 -9.69 -9.71
C PHE A 70 11.78 -11.08 -10.33
N ARG A 71 11.30 -11.15 -11.58
CA ARG A 71 11.18 -12.43 -12.30
C ARG A 71 12.53 -13.08 -12.58
N VAL A 72 13.54 -12.29 -12.94
CA VAL A 72 14.90 -12.80 -13.20
C VAL A 72 15.54 -13.30 -11.91
N ILE A 73 15.44 -12.51 -10.83
CA ILE A 73 15.97 -12.85 -9.51
C ILE A 73 15.32 -14.14 -8.99
N SER A 74 13.99 -14.24 -9.04
CA SER A 74 13.29 -15.43 -8.56
C SER A 74 13.65 -16.68 -9.37
N LYS A 75 13.74 -16.55 -10.70
CA LYS A 75 14.17 -17.65 -11.58
C LYS A 75 15.57 -18.14 -11.20
N ALA A 76 16.54 -17.24 -11.07
CA ALA A 76 17.91 -17.61 -10.73
C ALA A 76 18.01 -18.27 -9.33
N MET A 77 17.22 -17.79 -8.38
CA MET A 77 17.18 -18.33 -7.01
C MET A 77 16.58 -19.75 -6.98
N VAL A 78 15.53 -20.00 -7.76
CA VAL A 78 14.92 -21.33 -7.89
C VAL A 78 15.86 -22.30 -8.61
N GLU A 79 16.54 -21.86 -9.68
CA GLU A 79 17.50 -22.70 -10.43
C GLU A 79 18.69 -23.14 -9.57
N LYS A 80 19.19 -22.27 -8.67
CA LYS A 80 20.27 -22.62 -7.75
C LYS A 80 19.78 -23.37 -6.49
N GLY A 81 18.48 -23.35 -6.20
CA GLY A 81 17.91 -23.89 -4.96
C GLY A 81 18.20 -23.04 -3.72
N GLY A 82 18.48 -21.75 -3.88
CA GLY A 82 18.86 -20.86 -2.78
C GLY A 82 19.51 -19.56 -3.24
N VAL A 83 20.24 -18.91 -2.33
CA VAL A 83 20.87 -17.60 -2.59
C VAL A 83 21.89 -17.69 -3.74
N VAL A 84 21.71 -16.86 -4.76
CA VAL A 84 22.53 -16.89 -5.98
C VAL A 84 23.95 -16.35 -5.76
N SER A 85 24.09 -15.30 -4.95
CA SER A 85 25.40 -14.74 -4.64
C SER A 85 26.21 -15.70 -3.76
N PRO A 86 27.47 -15.99 -4.10
CA PRO A 86 28.39 -16.60 -3.14
C PRO A 86 28.71 -15.59 -2.02
N TYR A 87 29.21 -16.10 -0.90
CA TYR A 87 29.80 -15.27 0.14
C TYR A 87 31.01 -14.52 -0.43
N THR A 88 31.29 -13.33 0.10
CA THR A 88 32.35 -12.45 -0.39
C THR A 88 33.75 -13.05 -0.31
N LEU A 89 33.96 -14.10 0.49
CA LEU A 89 35.21 -14.84 0.59
C LEU A 89 35.31 -16.04 -0.38
N GLY A 90 34.22 -16.43 -1.05
CA GLY A 90 34.25 -17.40 -2.14
C GLY A 90 34.43 -18.88 -1.75
N PHE A 91 34.45 -19.20 -0.45
CA PHE A 91 34.48 -20.55 0.10
C PHE A 91 33.62 -20.65 1.36
#